data_AF-A0A411ZUZ4-F1
#
_entry.id   AF-A0A411ZUZ4-F1
#
_cell.length_a   1.000
_cell.length_b   1.000
_cell.length_c   1.000
_cell.angle_alpha   90.00
_cell.angle_beta   90.00
_cell.angle_gamma   90.00
#
_symmetry.space_group_name_H-M   'P 1'
#
loop_
_entity.id
_entity.type
_entity.pdbx_description
1 polymer ?
#
loop_
_entity_poly.entity_id
_entity_poly.type
_entity_poly.pdbx_seq_one_letter_code
_entity_poly.pdbx_strand_id
1 'polypeptide(L)'
;MNKKSLNKTITAVLLSGSLFLGGSNLAFAQDTVDLTLDNTVELALENNRTIKQSVYDTDSARWALSEAKGQKGFSINWQTVAAAASGETYDLQNRDSTYQNVVEASIPLYTGGQLENNIKSKEIGVDISDLTLENTKQQIKYDTTKGYYNILQCRNLVGVNQETVDQLQAHLDTVNAKYAAGTVAKSDVLRSQVELADAKQNLVNAENNYDLSISSLNNLIGLPIDTKINIQDELKYTKYDLSLAECMDLAMTNRPDGVAATKAIEQAKASVKAAQAGNLPQLSAYASYTIDGDDAFNNDAAEKSEVGVKASWNLFDNNVTKAQVRQAEAALAKAQENAQYVNEGIQLEVHQAYLNLLSAEKNIQTTSVAVNQASEDYTIAQVRYTAGVGTNIDVMDAAVALTTAKTNYVQALYDYNVSKAQLDKAMGLPVDLDVQAVAAKTY
;
A
#
# COMPACT_ATOMS: atom_id res chain seq x y z
N MET A 1 35.86 -17.80 15.46
CA MET A 1 35.66 -17.52 16.89
C MET A 1 35.80 -16.01 17.04
N ASN A 2 34.78 -15.20 17.31
CA ASN A 2 33.91 -15.22 18.50
C ASN A 2 32.57 -14.54 18.13
N LYS A 3 31.46 -15.28 18.27
CA LYS A 3 30.09 -14.78 18.15
C LYS A 3 29.63 -14.25 19.52
N LYS A 4 29.17 -13.00 19.59
CA LYS A 4 28.24 -12.47 20.61
C LYS A 4 27.46 -11.33 19.96
N SER A 5 26.24 -11.56 19.48
CA SER A 5 24.96 -11.62 20.21
C SER A 5 24.49 -10.25 20.75
N LEU A 6 23.59 -9.61 20.00
CA LEU A 6 22.55 -8.69 20.50
C LEU A 6 21.38 -8.80 19.52
N ASN A 7 20.47 -9.77 19.73
CA ASN A 7 19.14 -9.60 20.36
C ASN A 7 18.37 -8.43 19.72
N LYS A 8 17.55 -8.64 18.66
CA LYS A 8 16.16 -9.13 18.69
C LYS A 8 15.35 -8.63 19.89
N THR A 9 14.62 -7.54 19.66
CA THR A 9 13.35 -7.21 20.34
C THR A 9 12.33 -6.89 19.26
N ILE A 10 11.71 -7.96 18.75
CA ILE A 10 10.40 -7.87 18.12
C ILE A 10 9.43 -7.79 19.30
N THR A 11 8.89 -6.60 19.56
CA THR A 11 7.77 -6.44 20.48
C THR A 11 6.54 -7.01 19.79
N ALA A 12 6.36 -8.33 19.92
CA ALA A 12 5.06 -8.95 19.73
C ALA A 12 4.21 -8.57 20.94
N VAL A 13 3.17 -7.78 20.73
CA VAL A 13 2.11 -7.56 21.71
C VAL A 13 1.36 -8.89 21.84
N LEU A 14 1.87 -9.74 22.72
CA LEU A 14 1.19 -10.92 23.24
C LEU A 14 0.22 -10.44 24.33
N LEU A 15 -1.03 -10.22 23.95
CA LEU A 15 -2.16 -10.34 24.87
C LEU A 15 -2.27 -11.81 25.30
N SER A 16 -1.54 -12.18 26.35
CA SER A 16 -1.71 -13.44 27.06
C SER A 16 -1.28 -13.29 28.52
N GLY A 17 -2.11 -12.59 29.28
CA GLY A 17 -2.19 -12.81 30.72
C GLY A 17 -3.14 -13.98 30.97
N SER A 18 -2.60 -15.19 31.15
CA SER A 18 -2.98 -16.19 32.17
C SER A 18 -2.63 -17.62 31.74
N LEU A 19 -1.58 -18.16 32.35
CA LEU A 19 -1.37 -19.59 32.52
C LEU A 19 -2.59 -20.22 33.22
N PHE A 20 -3.23 -21.20 32.59
CA PHE A 20 -3.90 -22.31 33.30
C PHE A 20 -3.61 -23.62 32.55
N LEU A 21 -2.65 -24.38 33.09
CA LEU A 21 -2.50 -25.81 32.81
C LEU A 21 -3.46 -26.56 33.73
N GLY A 22 -4.59 -27.01 33.18
CA GLY A 22 -5.56 -27.87 33.85
C GLY A 22 -6.65 -28.27 32.87
N GLY A 23 -6.72 -29.56 32.55
CA GLY A 23 -7.58 -30.08 31.50
C GLY A 23 -9.06 -29.82 31.72
N SER A 24 -9.68 -29.22 30.71
CA SER A 24 -11.09 -29.37 30.36
C SER A 24 -11.25 -28.85 28.94
N ASN A 25 -11.89 -29.62 28.08
CA ASN A 25 -12.41 -29.15 26.79
C ASN A 25 -13.35 -27.97 27.07
N LEU A 26 -12.80 -26.76 27.05
CA LEU A 26 -13.57 -25.53 26.99
C LEU A 26 -13.64 -25.19 25.51
N ALA A 27 -14.87 -25.20 24.99
CA ALA A 27 -15.20 -24.68 23.68
C ALA A 27 -14.44 -23.36 23.49
N PHE A 28 -13.68 -23.26 22.40
CA PHE A 28 -13.21 -21.97 21.92
C PHE A 28 -14.48 -21.15 21.64
N ALA A 29 -14.86 -20.31 22.60
CA ALA A 29 -15.60 -19.11 22.27
C ALA A 29 -14.72 -18.41 21.24
N GLN A 30 -15.18 -18.41 20.00
CA GLN A 30 -14.55 -17.68 18.92
C GLN A 30 -14.73 -16.21 19.31
N ASP A 31 -13.76 -15.64 20.03
CA ASP A 31 -13.85 -14.31 20.61
C ASP A 31 -14.17 -13.32 19.49
N THR A 32 -15.39 -12.79 19.51
CA THR A 32 -15.83 -11.78 18.56
C THR A 32 -15.00 -10.53 18.82
N VAL A 33 -14.31 -10.04 17.80
CA VAL A 33 -13.50 -8.82 17.92
C VAL A 33 -14.38 -7.62 17.59
N ASP A 34 -14.62 -6.77 18.58
CA ASP A 34 -15.30 -5.49 18.37
C ASP A 34 -14.31 -4.49 17.76
N LEU A 35 -14.66 -3.94 16.59
CA LEU A 35 -13.82 -3.00 15.86
C LEU A 35 -14.54 -1.66 15.65
N THR A 36 -13.80 -0.58 15.91
CA THR A 36 -14.10 0.78 15.46
C THR A 36 -13.23 1.11 14.24
N LEU A 37 -13.55 2.16 13.49
CA LEU A 37 -12.75 2.57 12.33
C LEU A 37 -11.28 2.80 12.72
N ASP A 38 -11.03 3.55 13.79
CA ASP A 38 -9.68 3.90 14.25
C ASP A 38 -8.86 2.66 14.64
N ASN A 39 -9.45 1.77 15.46
CA ASN A 39 -8.78 0.53 15.87
C ASN A 39 -8.51 -0.40 14.67
N THR A 40 -9.40 -0.41 13.67
CA THR A 40 -9.21 -1.20 12.45
C THR A 40 -8.03 -0.68 11.64
N VAL A 41 -7.91 0.64 11.49
CA VAL A 41 -6.79 1.30 10.80
C VAL A 41 -5.49 1.04 11.55
N GLU A 42 -5.47 1.16 12.87
CA GLU A 42 -4.29 0.87 13.70
C GLU A 42 -3.82 -0.58 13.51
N LEU A 43 -4.73 -1.55 13.61
CA LEU A 43 -4.42 -2.96 13.37
C LEU A 43 -3.86 -3.19 11.96
N ALA A 44 -4.40 -2.53 10.94
CA ALA A 44 -3.89 -2.63 9.58
C ALA A 44 -2.46 -2.07 9.48
N LEU A 45 -2.18 -0.90 10.09
CA LEU A 45 -0.87 -0.28 10.04
C LEU A 45 0.22 -1.14 10.71
N GLU A 46 -0.13 -1.83 11.77
CA GLU A 46 0.80 -2.72 12.48
C GLU A 46 1.00 -4.06 11.77
N ASN A 47 -0.07 -4.65 11.23
CA ASN A 47 -0.06 -6.04 10.81
C ASN A 47 0.06 -6.25 9.30
N ASN A 48 -0.32 -5.26 8.48
CA ASN A 48 -0.38 -5.40 7.04
C ASN A 48 0.99 -5.77 6.43
N ARG A 49 0.97 -6.76 5.52
CA ARG A 49 2.20 -7.31 4.92
C ARG A 49 2.83 -6.37 3.89
N THR A 50 2.05 -5.56 3.20
CA THR A 50 2.54 -4.58 2.22
C THR A 50 3.32 -3.47 2.93
N ILE A 51 2.86 -3.00 4.09
CA ILE A 51 3.62 -2.05 4.92
C ILE A 51 4.94 -2.68 5.37
N LYS A 52 4.91 -3.92 5.86
CA LYS A 52 6.12 -4.65 6.28
C LYS A 52 7.12 -4.81 5.13
N GLN A 53 6.66 -5.12 3.91
CA GLN A 53 7.51 -5.17 2.72
C GLN A 53 8.16 -3.81 2.45
N SER A 54 7.37 -2.74 2.48
CA SER A 54 7.88 -1.39 2.27
C SER A 54 8.91 -0.97 3.34
N VAL A 55 8.72 -1.37 4.59
CA VAL A 55 9.73 -1.18 5.66
C VAL A 55 11.05 -1.90 5.33
N TYR A 56 11.00 -3.12 4.79
CA TYR A 56 12.20 -3.84 4.36
C TYR A 56 12.85 -3.21 3.13
N ASP A 57 12.08 -2.62 2.21
CA ASP A 57 12.61 -1.85 1.09
C ASP A 57 13.38 -0.62 1.58
N THR A 58 12.87 0.06 2.60
CA THR A 58 13.56 1.17 3.27
C THR A 58 14.84 0.70 3.98
N ASP A 59 14.80 -0.43 4.68
CA ASP A 59 16.01 -0.98 5.29
C ASP A 59 17.08 -1.34 4.24
N SER A 60 16.65 -1.96 3.13
CA SER A 60 17.50 -2.23 1.96
C SER A 60 18.15 -0.95 1.40
N ALA A 61 17.38 0.14 1.27
CA ALA A 61 17.91 1.44 0.85
C ALA A 61 18.97 2.00 1.84
N ARG A 62 18.77 1.81 3.15
CA ARG A 62 19.74 2.20 4.19
C ARG A 62 21.02 1.38 4.11
N TRP A 63 20.92 0.07 3.85
CA TRP A 63 22.09 -0.77 3.60
C TRP A 63 22.84 -0.38 2.33
N ALA A 64 22.13 -0.03 1.25
CA ALA A 64 22.75 0.49 0.04
C ALA A 64 23.48 1.83 0.27
N LEU A 65 22.96 2.68 1.17
CA LEU A 65 23.68 3.88 1.62
C LEU A 65 24.93 3.52 2.44
N SER A 66 24.83 2.55 3.35
CA SER A 66 25.99 2.07 4.12
C SER A 66 27.07 1.47 3.22
N GLU A 67 26.69 0.72 2.18
CA GLU A 67 27.59 0.20 1.15
C GLU A 67 28.31 1.34 0.42
N ALA A 68 27.58 2.34 -0.05
CA ALA A 68 28.17 3.50 -0.73
C ALA A 68 29.11 4.30 0.20
N LYS A 69 28.78 4.44 1.49
CA LYS A 69 29.67 5.04 2.49
C LYS A 69 30.92 4.19 2.71
N GLY A 70 30.77 2.86 2.71
CA GLY A 70 31.88 1.90 2.81
C GLY A 70 32.90 2.02 1.68
N GLN A 71 32.48 2.42 0.47
CA GLN A 71 33.39 2.65 -0.67
C GLN A 71 34.40 3.80 -0.44
N LYS A 72 34.17 4.69 0.53
CA LYS A 72 35.16 5.69 0.96
C LYS A 72 36.18 5.13 1.96
N GLY A 73 35.91 3.98 2.55
CA GLY A 73 36.79 3.31 3.50
C GLY A 73 38.00 2.68 2.81
N PHE A 74 38.89 2.11 3.62
CA PHE A 74 39.94 1.27 3.09
C PHE A 74 39.38 -0.10 2.69
N SER A 75 39.89 -0.67 1.61
CA SER A 75 39.69 -2.06 1.23
C SER A 75 40.98 -2.84 1.45
N ILE A 76 40.86 -4.14 1.74
CA ILE A 76 41.98 -5.07 1.73
C ILE A 76 41.59 -6.20 0.79
N ASN A 77 42.42 -6.43 -0.22
CA ASN A 77 42.27 -7.52 -1.16
C ASN A 77 43.47 -8.46 -1.07
N TRP A 78 43.21 -9.77 -1.04
CA TRP A 78 44.25 -10.78 -1.21
C TRP A 78 44.01 -11.49 -2.54
N GLN A 79 45.06 -11.58 -3.34
CA GLN A 79 45.05 -12.29 -4.61
C GLN A 79 46.25 -13.24 -4.66
N THR A 80 46.01 -14.45 -5.13
CA THR A 80 47.08 -15.39 -5.49
C THR A 80 47.03 -15.67 -6.98
N VAL A 81 48.19 -15.73 -7.61
CA VAL A 81 48.36 -16.12 -9.00
C VAL A 81 49.38 -17.25 -9.05
N ALA A 82 49.01 -18.36 -9.70
CA ALA A 82 49.92 -19.46 -10.00
C ALA A 82 50.01 -19.56 -11.52
N ALA A 83 51.23 -19.48 -12.06
CA ALA A 83 51.48 -19.60 -13.49
C ALA A 83 52.60 -20.60 -13.74
N ALA A 84 52.43 -21.44 -14.77
CA ALA A 84 53.48 -22.32 -15.26
C ALA A 84 54.11 -21.72 -16.52
N ALA A 85 55.43 -21.77 -16.61
CA ALA A 85 56.18 -21.32 -17.78
C ALA A 85 56.70 -22.53 -18.55
N SER A 86 56.73 -22.44 -19.89
CA SER A 86 57.35 -23.45 -20.76
C SER A 86 57.95 -22.80 -22.00
N GLY A 87 58.82 -23.52 -22.70
CA GLY A 87 59.51 -23.01 -23.90
C GLY A 87 60.38 -21.79 -23.59
N GLU A 88 60.45 -20.82 -24.52
CA GLU A 88 61.31 -19.64 -24.37
C GLU A 88 60.99 -18.79 -23.11
N THR A 89 59.75 -18.87 -22.58
CA THR A 89 59.39 -18.17 -21.33
C THR A 89 60.05 -18.82 -20.12
N TYR A 90 60.20 -20.15 -20.12
CA TYR A 90 60.99 -20.85 -19.11
C TYR A 90 62.48 -20.48 -19.23
N ASP A 91 63.02 -20.47 -20.45
CA ASP A 91 64.44 -20.14 -20.68
C ASP A 91 64.80 -18.72 -20.22
N LEU A 92 63.85 -17.77 -20.29
CA LEU A 92 64.02 -16.39 -19.85
C LEU A 92 63.83 -16.19 -18.34
N GLN A 93 62.91 -16.95 -17.72
CA GLN A 93 62.60 -16.80 -16.29
C GLN A 93 63.40 -17.74 -15.39
N ASN A 94 63.98 -18.81 -15.95
CA ASN A 94 64.68 -19.91 -15.27
C ASN A 94 63.83 -20.56 -14.15
N ARG A 95 62.51 -20.60 -14.33
CA ARG A 95 61.52 -21.08 -13.35
C ARG A 95 60.38 -21.79 -14.08
N ASP A 96 60.07 -23.04 -13.71
CA ASP A 96 58.98 -23.83 -14.30
C ASP A 96 57.59 -23.37 -13.81
N SER A 97 57.54 -22.81 -12.61
CA SER A 97 56.34 -22.28 -11.97
C SER A 97 56.62 -21.00 -11.20
N THR A 98 55.62 -20.12 -11.16
CA THR A 98 55.61 -18.91 -10.34
C THR A 98 54.34 -18.89 -9.50
N TYR A 99 54.50 -18.61 -8.22
CA TYR A 99 53.42 -18.42 -7.25
C TYR A 99 53.57 -17.04 -6.64
N GLN A 100 52.59 -16.18 -6.88
CA GLN A 100 52.57 -14.81 -6.38
C GLN A 100 51.37 -14.60 -5.49
N ASN A 101 51.61 -14.24 -4.23
CA ASN A 101 50.60 -13.83 -3.27
C ASN A 101 50.72 -12.34 -3.03
N VAL A 102 49.64 -11.58 -3.27
CA VAL A 102 49.58 -10.13 -3.07
C VAL A 102 48.49 -9.84 -2.07
N VAL A 103 48.84 -9.17 -0.97
CA VAL A 103 47.88 -8.49 -0.10
C VAL A 103 48.00 -6.99 -0.39
N GLU A 104 46.92 -6.37 -0.87
CA GLU A 104 46.85 -4.94 -1.13
C GLU A 104 45.77 -4.29 -0.28
N ALA A 105 46.16 -3.28 0.51
CA ALA A 105 45.24 -2.35 1.14
C ALA A 105 45.17 -1.06 0.31
N SER A 106 43.97 -0.53 0.05
CA SER A 106 43.77 0.68 -0.75
C SER A 106 42.72 1.58 -0.13
N ILE A 107 42.91 2.90 -0.19
CA ILE A 107 41.93 3.89 0.26
C ILE A 107 41.82 5.02 -0.77
N PRO A 108 40.62 5.36 -1.27
CA PRO A 108 40.43 6.51 -2.14
C PRO A 108 40.63 7.80 -1.35
N LEU A 109 41.53 8.66 -1.82
CA LEU A 109 41.79 9.98 -1.24
C LEU A 109 40.98 11.07 -1.94
N TYR A 110 40.82 10.97 -3.26
CA TYR A 110 40.06 11.91 -4.08
C TYR A 110 39.48 11.19 -5.30
N THR A 111 38.18 11.34 -5.56
CA THR A 111 37.50 10.67 -6.68
C THR A 111 36.82 11.66 -7.62
N GLY A 112 37.29 12.92 -7.67
CA GLY A 112 36.62 13.95 -8.48
C GLY A 112 35.22 14.32 -7.98
N GLY A 113 34.83 13.92 -6.76
CA GLY A 113 33.47 14.05 -6.25
C GLY A 113 32.55 12.86 -6.60
N GLN A 114 33.05 11.81 -7.25
CA GLN A 114 32.23 10.66 -7.65
C GLN A 114 31.61 9.95 -6.45
N LEU A 115 32.43 9.61 -5.44
CA LEU A 115 31.95 8.91 -4.24
C LEU A 115 31.03 9.81 -3.40
N GLU A 116 31.35 11.10 -3.28
CA GLU A 116 30.50 12.08 -2.57
C GLU A 116 29.10 12.15 -3.17
N ASN A 117 29.00 12.28 -4.49
CA ASN A 117 27.72 12.40 -5.17
C ASN A 117 26.98 11.05 -5.25
N ASN A 118 27.68 9.92 -5.33
CA ASN A 118 27.06 8.59 -5.20
C ASN A 118 26.46 8.40 -3.81
N ILE A 119 27.19 8.74 -2.73
CA ILE A 119 26.64 8.73 -1.37
C ILE A 119 25.44 9.65 -1.27
N LYS A 120 25.54 10.89 -1.78
CA LYS A 120 24.42 11.84 -1.76
C LYS A 120 23.18 11.31 -2.49
N SER A 121 23.38 10.65 -3.64
CA SER A 121 22.31 9.98 -4.39
C SER A 121 21.65 8.85 -3.60
N LYS A 122 22.44 8.07 -2.84
CA LYS A 122 21.91 7.03 -1.95
C LYS A 122 21.20 7.60 -0.72
N GLU A 123 21.67 8.71 -0.15
CA GLU A 123 20.99 9.40 0.95
C GLU A 123 19.59 9.86 0.52
N ILE A 124 19.50 10.53 -0.63
CA ILE A 124 18.21 10.94 -1.20
C ILE A 124 17.35 9.72 -1.55
N GLY A 125 17.97 8.60 -1.95
CA GLY A 125 17.28 7.33 -2.18
C GLY A 125 16.63 6.75 -0.93
N VAL A 126 17.23 6.95 0.26
CA VAL A 126 16.60 6.60 1.54
C VAL A 126 15.38 7.50 1.79
N ASP A 127 15.53 8.82 1.60
CA ASP A 127 14.42 9.77 1.76
C ASP A 127 13.22 9.41 0.85
N ILE A 128 13.48 9.06 -0.41
CA ILE A 128 12.44 8.60 -1.37
C ILE A 128 11.78 7.30 -0.87
N SER A 129 12.54 6.38 -0.30
CA SER A 129 12.00 5.12 0.21
C SER A 129 11.14 5.34 1.46
N ASP A 130 11.54 6.24 2.37
CA ASP A 130 10.73 6.64 3.52
C ASP A 130 9.39 7.29 3.07
N LEU A 131 9.42 8.14 2.03
CA LEU A 131 8.21 8.74 1.44
C LEU A 131 7.32 7.69 0.74
N THR A 132 7.93 6.69 0.11
CA THR A 132 7.19 5.56 -0.50
C THR A 132 6.49 4.71 0.56
N LEU A 133 7.14 4.51 1.71
CA LEU A 133 6.54 3.85 2.86
C LEU A 133 5.34 4.65 3.39
N GLU A 134 5.46 5.97 3.49
CA GLU A 134 4.34 6.81 3.92
C GLU A 134 3.15 6.74 2.95
N ASN A 135 3.40 6.80 1.64
CA ASN A 135 2.36 6.60 0.63
C ASN A 135 1.69 5.22 0.74
N THR A 136 2.49 4.18 1.04
CA THR A 136 1.97 2.82 1.28
C THR A 136 1.04 2.78 2.48
N LYS A 137 1.41 3.44 3.59
CA LYS A 137 0.54 3.54 4.77
C LYS A 137 -0.76 4.28 4.47
N GLN A 138 -0.70 5.40 3.74
CA GLN A 138 -1.90 6.15 3.33
C GLN A 138 -2.83 5.30 2.46
N GLN A 139 -2.27 4.52 1.52
CA GLN A 139 -3.05 3.60 0.71
C GLN A 139 -3.72 2.50 1.57
N ILE A 140 -2.98 1.89 2.50
CA ILE A 140 -3.54 0.86 3.39
C ILE A 140 -4.60 1.45 4.33
N LYS A 141 -4.41 2.66 4.86
CA LYS A 141 -5.45 3.38 5.63
C LYS A 141 -6.72 3.53 4.79
N TYR A 142 -6.61 4.03 3.55
CA TYR A 142 -7.76 4.16 2.66
C TYR A 142 -8.45 2.82 2.36
N ASP A 143 -7.69 1.79 1.99
CA ASP A 143 -8.22 0.46 1.67
C ASP A 143 -8.92 -0.16 2.88
N THR A 144 -8.37 0.06 4.08
CA THR A 144 -8.94 -0.43 5.34
C THR A 144 -10.24 0.29 5.67
N THR A 145 -10.26 1.63 5.56
CA THR A 145 -11.48 2.44 5.73
C THR A 145 -12.56 2.04 4.74
N LYS A 146 -12.19 1.79 3.47
CA LYS A 146 -13.12 1.30 2.45
C LYS A 146 -13.67 -0.08 2.79
N GLY A 147 -12.80 -1.01 3.21
CA GLY A 147 -13.21 -2.35 3.63
C GLY A 147 -14.15 -2.32 4.84
N TYR A 148 -13.88 -1.45 5.81
CA TYR A 148 -14.72 -1.22 6.98
C TYR A 148 -16.13 -0.73 6.58
N TYR A 149 -16.21 0.31 5.75
CA TYR A 149 -17.51 0.81 5.25
C TYR A 149 -18.24 -0.21 4.36
N ASN A 150 -17.50 -1.07 3.64
CA ASN A 150 -18.11 -2.12 2.83
C ASN A 150 -18.83 -3.17 3.69
N ILE A 151 -18.28 -3.53 4.85
CA ILE A 151 -18.98 -4.42 5.80
C ILE A 151 -20.27 -3.77 6.30
N LEU A 152 -20.22 -2.47 6.66
CA LEU A 152 -21.40 -1.73 7.08
C LEU A 152 -22.48 -1.67 5.97
N GLN A 153 -22.05 -1.47 4.73
CA GLN A 153 -22.93 -1.54 3.57
C GLN A 153 -23.57 -2.91 3.43
N CYS A 154 -22.78 -3.99 3.39
CA CYS A 154 -23.28 -5.35 3.26
C CYS A 154 -24.26 -5.71 4.38
N ARG A 155 -23.97 -5.31 5.63
CA ARG A 155 -24.88 -5.50 6.77
C ARG A 155 -26.22 -4.80 6.56
N ASN A 156 -26.20 -3.56 6.10
CA ASN A 156 -27.42 -2.80 5.83
C ASN A 156 -28.22 -3.43 4.66
N LEU A 157 -27.54 -3.95 3.63
CA LEU A 157 -28.19 -4.66 2.52
C LEU A 157 -28.80 -6.00 2.95
N VAL A 158 -28.18 -6.73 3.88
CA VAL A 158 -28.81 -7.91 4.50
C VAL A 158 -30.11 -7.49 5.20
N GLY A 159 -30.08 -6.40 5.96
CA GLY A 159 -31.28 -5.84 6.60
C GLY A 159 -32.39 -5.48 5.61
N VAL A 160 -32.06 -4.81 4.50
CA VAL A 160 -33.02 -4.48 3.44
C VAL A 160 -33.63 -5.73 2.81
N ASN A 161 -32.80 -6.73 2.46
CA ASN A 161 -33.30 -7.96 1.83
C ASN A 161 -34.13 -8.81 2.80
N GLN A 162 -33.78 -8.84 4.08
CA GLN A 162 -34.58 -9.52 5.10
C GLN A 162 -35.96 -8.87 5.22
N GLU A 163 -36.02 -7.53 5.27
CA GLU A 163 -37.28 -6.80 5.32
C GLU A 163 -38.14 -7.10 4.07
N THR A 164 -37.54 -7.16 2.88
CA THR A 164 -38.25 -7.54 1.64
C THR A 164 -38.81 -8.96 1.71
N VAL A 165 -38.06 -9.93 2.26
CA VAL A 165 -38.55 -11.30 2.47
C VAL A 165 -39.74 -11.31 3.42
N ASP A 166 -39.67 -10.58 4.52
CA ASP A 166 -40.74 -10.51 5.51
C ASP A 166 -42.01 -9.87 4.92
N GLN A 167 -41.84 -8.79 4.15
CA GLN A 167 -42.92 -8.10 3.42
C GLN A 167 -43.61 -9.01 2.40
N LEU A 168 -42.84 -9.72 1.57
CA LEU A 168 -43.39 -10.62 0.55
C LEU A 168 -44.00 -11.88 1.14
N GLN A 169 -43.48 -12.37 2.28
CA GLN A 169 -44.10 -13.47 3.02
C GLN A 169 -45.47 -13.06 3.55
N ALA A 170 -45.58 -11.89 4.20
CA ALA A 170 -46.86 -11.35 4.68
C ALA A 170 -47.86 -11.12 3.53
N HIS A 171 -47.38 -10.65 2.37
CA HIS A 171 -48.21 -10.50 1.19
C HIS A 171 -48.70 -11.84 0.65
N LEU A 172 -47.83 -12.86 0.55
CA LEU A 172 -48.20 -14.21 0.14
C LEU A 172 -49.26 -14.82 1.08
N ASP A 173 -49.14 -14.60 2.39
CA ASP A 173 -50.13 -15.06 3.37
C ASP A 173 -51.51 -14.42 3.12
N THR A 174 -51.52 -13.12 2.78
CA THR A 174 -52.73 -12.38 2.39
C THR A 174 -53.33 -12.93 1.08
N VAL A 175 -52.51 -13.18 0.06
CA VAL A 175 -52.93 -13.73 -1.23
C VAL A 175 -53.51 -15.14 -1.04
N ASN A 176 -52.90 -15.98 -0.20
CA ASN A 176 -53.39 -17.32 0.14
C ASN A 176 -54.75 -17.28 0.82
N ALA A 177 -54.94 -16.37 1.79
CA ALA A 177 -56.23 -16.19 2.45
C ALA A 177 -57.33 -15.77 1.46
N LYS A 178 -57.01 -14.84 0.55
CA LYS A 178 -57.93 -14.41 -0.50
C LYS A 178 -58.24 -15.52 -1.52
N TYR A 179 -57.26 -16.37 -1.84
CA TYR A 179 -57.44 -17.51 -2.74
C TYR A 179 -58.34 -18.57 -2.12
N ALA A 180 -58.14 -18.88 -0.82
CA ALA A 180 -59.00 -19.78 -0.07
C ALA A 180 -60.45 -19.28 0.02
N ALA A 181 -60.64 -17.95 0.07
CA ALA A 181 -61.95 -17.31 -0.02
C ALA A 181 -62.51 -17.23 -1.47
N GLY A 182 -61.76 -17.68 -2.48
CA GLY A 182 -62.17 -17.65 -3.89
C GLY A 182 -62.16 -16.27 -4.55
N THR A 183 -61.47 -15.29 -3.94
CA THR A 183 -61.49 -13.87 -4.38
C THR A 183 -60.32 -13.46 -5.28
N VAL A 184 -59.30 -14.30 -5.42
CA VAL A 184 -58.14 -14.10 -6.32
C VAL A 184 -57.81 -15.37 -7.07
N ALA A 185 -57.02 -15.26 -8.15
CA ALA A 185 -56.69 -16.40 -8.99
C ALA A 185 -55.48 -17.19 -8.44
N LYS A 186 -55.38 -18.48 -8.81
CA LYS A 186 -54.19 -19.29 -8.49
C LYS A 186 -52.90 -18.72 -9.08
N SER A 187 -53.00 -18.00 -10.21
CA SER A 187 -51.87 -17.29 -10.81
C SER A 187 -51.28 -16.24 -9.87
N ASP A 188 -52.09 -15.57 -9.06
CA ASP A 188 -51.60 -14.57 -8.10
C ASP A 188 -50.78 -15.23 -7.00
N VAL A 189 -51.24 -16.37 -6.47
CA VAL A 189 -50.50 -17.18 -5.50
C VAL A 189 -49.14 -17.61 -6.07
N LEU A 190 -49.15 -18.19 -7.28
CA LEU A 190 -47.93 -18.66 -7.93
C LEU A 190 -46.93 -17.52 -8.16
N ARG A 191 -47.41 -16.36 -8.59
CA ARG A 191 -46.54 -15.19 -8.80
C ARG A 191 -45.94 -14.71 -7.48
N SER A 192 -46.73 -14.62 -6.41
CA SER A 192 -46.23 -14.19 -5.09
C SER A 192 -45.24 -15.19 -4.49
N GLN A 193 -45.39 -16.48 -4.79
CA GLN A 193 -44.39 -17.51 -4.45
C GLN A 193 -43.08 -17.33 -5.20
N VAL A 194 -43.12 -16.94 -6.47
CA VAL A 194 -41.91 -16.66 -7.28
C VAL A 194 -41.15 -15.46 -6.69
N GLU A 195 -41.82 -14.32 -6.46
CA GLU A 195 -41.13 -13.14 -5.90
C GLU A 195 -40.55 -13.42 -4.51
N LEU A 196 -41.26 -14.18 -3.67
CA LEU A 196 -40.72 -14.56 -2.36
C LEU A 196 -39.48 -15.47 -2.50
N ALA A 197 -39.47 -16.37 -3.48
CA ALA A 197 -38.31 -17.21 -3.75
C ALA A 197 -37.12 -16.37 -4.24
N ASP A 198 -37.35 -15.41 -5.13
CA ASP A 198 -36.33 -14.49 -5.64
C ASP A 198 -35.77 -13.59 -4.52
N ALA A 199 -36.64 -13.06 -3.64
CA ALA A 199 -36.20 -12.27 -2.48
C ALA A 199 -35.37 -13.09 -1.49
N LYS A 200 -35.75 -14.36 -1.24
CA LYS A 200 -34.95 -15.28 -0.41
C LYS A 200 -33.59 -15.56 -1.04
N GLN A 201 -33.52 -15.72 -2.36
CA GLN A 201 -32.25 -15.87 -3.06
C GLN A 201 -31.37 -14.62 -2.92
N ASN A 202 -31.95 -13.42 -3.04
CA ASN A 202 -31.23 -12.16 -2.86
C ASN A 202 -30.71 -11.98 -1.43
N LEU A 203 -31.48 -12.39 -0.42
CA LEU A 203 -31.02 -12.42 0.98
C LEU A 203 -29.80 -13.33 1.16
N VAL A 204 -29.83 -14.56 0.65
CA VAL A 204 -28.70 -15.50 0.71
C VAL A 204 -27.44 -14.90 0.05
N ASN A 205 -27.61 -14.22 -1.09
CA ASN A 205 -26.51 -13.53 -1.76
C ASN A 205 -25.96 -12.37 -0.91
N ALA A 206 -26.84 -11.59 -0.27
CA ALA A 206 -26.45 -10.48 0.60
C ALA A 206 -25.69 -10.97 1.85
N GLU A 207 -26.15 -12.06 2.47
CA GLU A 207 -25.48 -12.71 3.61
C GLU A 207 -24.09 -13.22 3.22
N ASN A 208 -23.98 -13.91 2.08
CA ASN A 208 -22.68 -14.35 1.57
C ASN A 208 -21.74 -13.17 1.28
N ASN A 209 -22.23 -12.07 0.72
CA ASN A 209 -21.43 -10.87 0.48
C ASN A 209 -20.96 -10.22 1.79
N TYR A 210 -21.79 -10.23 2.84
CA TYR A 210 -21.41 -9.78 4.17
C TYR A 210 -20.26 -10.64 4.73
N ASP A 211 -20.36 -11.97 4.68
CA ASP A 211 -19.30 -12.87 5.16
C ASP A 211 -17.98 -12.72 4.36
N LEU A 212 -18.09 -12.53 3.04
CA LEU A 212 -16.93 -12.25 2.17
C LEU A 212 -16.29 -10.90 2.50
N SER A 213 -17.08 -9.88 2.84
CA SER A 213 -16.58 -8.56 3.22
C SER A 213 -15.77 -8.60 4.53
N ILE A 214 -16.22 -9.40 5.51
CA ILE A 214 -15.48 -9.65 6.77
C ILE A 214 -14.18 -10.37 6.48
N SER A 215 -14.23 -11.46 5.69
CA SER A 215 -13.03 -12.24 5.34
C SER A 215 -11.98 -11.40 4.60
N SER A 216 -12.45 -10.49 3.74
CA SER A 216 -11.59 -9.56 3.00
C SER A 216 -10.92 -8.54 3.91
N LEU A 217 -11.67 -7.95 4.87
CA LEU A 217 -11.10 -7.03 5.85
C LEU A 217 -10.10 -7.76 6.75
N ASN A 218 -10.45 -8.94 7.29
CA ASN A 218 -9.55 -9.78 8.09
C ASN A 218 -8.19 -9.96 7.41
N ASN A 219 -8.19 -10.30 6.12
CA ASN A 219 -6.96 -10.46 5.36
C ASN A 219 -6.14 -9.16 5.28
N LEU A 220 -6.81 -8.03 5.06
CA LEU A 220 -6.18 -6.71 4.95
C LEU A 220 -5.55 -6.25 6.27
N ILE A 221 -6.24 -6.46 7.39
CA ILE A 221 -5.78 -6.09 8.74
C ILE A 221 -4.88 -7.16 9.39
N GLY A 222 -4.63 -8.28 8.70
CA GLY A 222 -3.71 -9.32 9.15
C GLY A 222 -4.27 -10.28 10.20
N LEU A 223 -5.59 -10.37 10.35
CA LEU A 223 -6.27 -11.37 11.18
C LEU A 223 -6.52 -12.68 10.39
N PRO A 224 -6.71 -13.83 11.07
CA PRO A 224 -7.23 -15.05 10.44
C PRO A 224 -8.56 -14.77 9.72
N ILE A 225 -8.74 -15.32 8.52
CA ILE A 225 -9.89 -15.02 7.65
C ILE A 225 -11.25 -15.37 8.27
N ASP A 226 -11.27 -16.36 9.16
CA ASP A 226 -12.43 -16.89 9.88
C ASP A 226 -12.70 -16.17 11.21
N THR A 227 -11.97 -15.09 11.51
CA THR A 227 -12.22 -14.27 12.70
C THR A 227 -13.57 -13.58 12.58
N LYS A 228 -14.42 -13.74 13.59
CA LYS A 228 -15.70 -13.03 13.67
C LYS A 228 -15.45 -11.60 14.14
N ILE A 229 -15.77 -10.64 13.28
CA ILE A 229 -15.71 -9.21 13.61
C ILE A 229 -17.12 -8.72 13.88
N ASN A 230 -17.26 -7.87 14.89
CA ASN A 230 -18.47 -7.08 15.09
C ASN A 230 -18.14 -5.59 14.93
N ILE A 231 -18.85 -4.91 14.03
CA ILE A 231 -18.65 -3.50 13.74
C ILE A 231 -19.76 -2.70 14.40
N GLN A 232 -19.40 -1.80 15.32
CA GLN A 232 -20.37 -1.07 16.14
C GLN A 232 -20.91 0.19 15.45
N ASP A 233 -20.23 0.69 14.41
CA ASP A 233 -20.59 1.94 13.74
C ASP A 233 -21.78 1.78 12.79
N GLU A 234 -22.32 2.91 12.33
CA GLU A 234 -23.34 3.00 11.29
C GLU A 234 -22.87 3.95 10.19
N LEU A 235 -23.38 3.76 8.97
CA LEU A 235 -23.15 4.70 7.88
C LEU A 235 -23.91 6.00 8.16
N LYS A 236 -23.16 7.07 8.46
CA LYS A 236 -23.72 8.39 8.76
C LYS A 236 -23.22 9.42 7.75
N TYR A 237 -24.05 10.43 7.49
CA TYR A 237 -23.62 11.62 6.78
C TYR A 237 -23.05 12.62 7.79
N THR A 238 -21.81 13.05 7.56
CA THR A 238 -21.17 14.13 8.32
C THR A 238 -20.59 15.09 7.31
N LYS A 239 -21.14 16.31 7.27
CA LYS A 239 -20.76 17.35 6.31
C LYS A 239 -19.23 17.55 6.27
N TYR A 240 -18.72 17.74 5.05
CA TYR A 240 -17.32 18.03 4.79
C TYR A 240 -17.17 19.52 4.47
N ASP A 241 -16.32 20.23 5.22
CA ASP A 241 -16.31 21.70 5.21
C ASP A 241 -15.19 22.35 4.38
N LEU A 242 -14.17 21.60 3.96
CA LEU A 242 -13.08 22.17 3.16
C LEU A 242 -13.50 22.43 1.72
N SER A 243 -13.06 23.55 1.15
CA SER A 243 -13.21 23.88 -0.25
C SER A 243 -12.19 23.14 -1.13
N LEU A 244 -12.48 23.05 -2.44
CA LEU A 244 -11.54 22.47 -3.42
C LEU A 244 -10.16 23.14 -3.39
N ALA A 245 -10.12 24.46 -3.21
CA ALA A 245 -8.87 25.22 -3.18
C ALA A 245 -8.01 24.84 -1.96
N GLU A 246 -8.63 24.71 -0.78
CA GLU A 246 -7.94 24.26 0.44
C GLU A 246 -7.47 22.81 0.32
N CYS A 247 -8.30 21.93 -0.27
CA CYS A 247 -7.90 20.54 -0.53
C CYS A 247 -6.69 20.46 -1.46
N MET A 248 -6.64 21.31 -2.48
CA MET A 248 -5.53 21.37 -3.44
C MET A 248 -4.23 21.83 -2.80
N ASP A 249 -4.29 22.86 -1.95
CA ASP A 249 -3.11 23.40 -1.25
C ASP A 249 -2.52 22.38 -0.27
N LEU A 250 -3.39 21.70 0.48
CA LEU A 250 -3.00 20.61 1.36
C LEU A 250 -2.34 19.47 0.58
N ALA A 251 -2.91 19.08 -0.57
CA ALA A 251 -2.36 18.01 -1.40
C ALA A 251 -0.95 18.34 -1.94
N MET A 252 -0.75 19.56 -2.44
CA MET A 252 0.56 19.98 -2.97
C MET A 252 1.66 20.00 -1.88
N THR A 253 1.27 20.17 -0.62
CA THR A 253 2.21 20.29 0.50
C THR A 253 2.48 18.95 1.19
N ASN A 254 1.46 18.12 1.37
CA ASN A 254 1.53 16.95 2.26
C ASN A 254 1.74 15.62 1.54
N ARG A 255 1.49 15.56 0.22
CA ARG A 255 1.54 14.29 -0.49
C ARG A 255 2.95 13.71 -0.64
N PRO A 256 3.20 12.49 -0.13
CA PRO A 256 4.54 11.89 -0.15
C PRO A 256 5.07 11.63 -1.57
N ASP A 257 4.22 11.29 -2.53
CA ASP A 257 4.60 11.02 -3.92
C ASP A 257 5.09 12.27 -4.67
N GLY A 258 4.46 13.43 -4.43
CA GLY A 258 4.94 14.72 -4.96
C GLY A 258 6.30 15.13 -4.39
N VAL A 259 6.49 14.96 -3.08
CA VAL A 259 7.79 15.20 -2.42
C VAL A 259 8.85 14.22 -2.95
N ALA A 260 8.51 12.95 -3.12
CA ALA A 260 9.40 11.93 -3.65
C ALA A 260 9.83 12.25 -5.09
N ALA A 261 8.92 12.75 -5.92
CA ALA A 261 9.24 13.17 -7.28
C ALA A 261 10.23 14.36 -7.30
N THR A 262 10.07 15.33 -6.39
CA THR A 262 11.03 16.43 -6.22
C THR A 262 12.40 15.92 -5.76
N LYS A 263 12.43 14.97 -4.80
CA LYS A 263 13.66 14.30 -4.36
C LYS A 263 14.34 13.51 -5.48
N ALA A 264 13.58 12.88 -6.38
CA ALA A 264 14.13 12.18 -7.53
C ALA A 264 14.90 13.13 -8.49
N ILE A 265 14.48 14.40 -8.61
CA ILE A 265 15.25 15.42 -9.35
C ILE A 265 16.58 15.70 -8.65
N GLU A 266 16.58 15.84 -7.32
CA GLU A 266 17.82 16.03 -6.54
C GLU A 266 18.77 14.84 -6.69
N GLN A 267 18.23 13.62 -6.66
CA GLN A 267 18.98 12.39 -6.87
C GLN A 267 19.61 12.35 -8.27
N ALA A 268 18.84 12.68 -9.31
CA ALA A 268 19.33 12.73 -10.68
C ALA A 268 20.42 13.81 -10.86
N LYS A 269 20.30 14.98 -10.20
CA LYS A 269 21.35 16.02 -10.17
C LYS A 269 22.65 15.49 -9.54
N ALA A 270 22.55 14.73 -8.46
CA ALA A 270 23.73 14.09 -7.85
C ALA A 270 24.37 13.09 -8.83
N SER A 271 23.57 12.28 -9.52
CA SER A 271 24.07 11.35 -10.54
C SER A 271 24.77 12.06 -11.72
N VAL A 272 24.29 13.22 -12.16
CA VAL A 272 24.99 14.06 -13.17
C VAL A 272 26.38 14.48 -12.67
N LYS A 273 26.47 14.98 -11.42
CA LYS A 273 27.74 15.38 -10.82
C LYS A 273 28.70 14.20 -10.64
N ALA A 274 28.17 13.02 -10.29
CA ALA A 274 28.96 11.79 -10.21
C ALA A 274 29.53 11.38 -11.58
N ALA A 275 28.76 11.51 -12.66
CA ALA A 275 29.23 11.25 -14.01
C ALA A 275 30.30 12.27 -14.47
N GLN A 276 30.16 13.54 -14.07
CA GLN A 276 31.13 14.60 -14.40
C GLN A 276 32.51 14.36 -13.77
N ALA A 277 32.57 13.62 -12.66
CA ALA A 277 33.81 13.28 -11.97
C ALA A 277 34.78 12.46 -12.84
N GLY A 278 34.30 11.79 -13.90
CA GLY A 278 35.16 11.09 -14.87
C GLY A 278 36.14 12.03 -15.60
N ASN A 279 35.88 13.34 -15.63
CA ASN A 279 36.78 14.33 -16.24
C ASN A 279 37.93 14.77 -15.30
N LEU A 280 37.92 14.32 -14.05
CA LEU A 280 38.86 14.73 -13.00
C LEU A 280 39.82 13.58 -12.65
N PRO A 281 41.02 13.90 -12.14
CA PRO A 281 41.94 12.88 -11.66
C PRO A 281 41.36 12.16 -10.44
N GLN A 282 41.68 10.88 -10.30
CA GLN A 282 41.40 10.08 -9.12
C GLN A 282 42.71 9.79 -8.38
N LEU A 283 42.69 9.93 -7.06
CA LEU A 283 43.83 9.72 -6.17
C LEU A 283 43.47 8.65 -5.15
N SER A 284 44.32 7.63 -5.02
CA SER A 284 44.23 6.63 -3.95
C SER A 284 45.58 6.45 -3.27
N ALA A 285 45.57 6.12 -1.98
CA ALA A 285 46.74 5.59 -1.30
C ALA A 285 46.63 4.07 -1.26
N TYR A 286 47.75 3.38 -1.40
CA TYR A 286 47.81 1.93 -1.30
C TYR A 286 49.04 1.47 -0.52
N ALA A 287 48.92 0.31 0.11
CA ALA A 287 50.01 -0.45 0.67
C ALA A 287 49.88 -1.89 0.17
N SER A 288 50.93 -2.45 -0.41
CA SER A 288 50.93 -3.83 -0.88
C SER A 288 52.10 -4.62 -0.30
N TYR A 289 51.83 -5.89 -0.03
CA TYR A 289 52.80 -6.89 0.37
C TYR A 289 52.71 -8.06 -0.60
N THR A 290 53.80 -8.31 -1.31
CA THR A 290 53.92 -9.36 -2.32
C THR A 290 54.93 -10.40 -1.85
N ILE A 291 54.52 -11.67 -1.90
CA ILE A 291 55.39 -12.83 -1.77
C ILE A 291 55.42 -13.50 -3.14
N ASP A 292 56.60 -13.63 -3.74
CA ASP A 292 56.82 -14.27 -5.05
C ASP A 292 57.79 -15.45 -4.90
N GLY A 293 57.38 -16.65 -5.33
CA GLY A 293 58.15 -17.88 -5.12
C GLY A 293 57.92 -18.94 -6.20
N ASP A 294 58.86 -19.86 -6.32
CA ASP A 294 58.86 -20.92 -7.36
C ASP A 294 57.88 -22.04 -6.98
N ASP A 295 57.64 -22.16 -5.68
CA ASP A 295 56.74 -23.11 -5.03
C ASP A 295 55.71 -22.39 -4.16
N ALA A 296 54.52 -22.98 -4.04
CA ALA A 296 53.50 -22.50 -3.13
C ALA A 296 53.96 -22.65 -1.67
N PHE A 297 54.03 -21.52 -0.93
CA PHE A 297 54.29 -21.49 0.52
C PHE A 297 55.70 -21.96 0.97
N ASN A 298 56.73 -21.79 0.15
CA ASN A 298 58.13 -22.13 0.49
C ASN A 298 58.93 -20.91 1.03
N ASN A 299 60.01 -21.17 1.76
CA ASN A 299 60.84 -20.17 2.48
C ASN A 299 61.81 -19.37 1.60
N ASP A 300 62.01 -19.76 0.33
CA ASP A 300 62.91 -19.08 -0.62
C ASP A 300 62.20 -17.97 -1.42
N ALA A 301 61.08 -17.47 -0.91
CA ALA A 301 60.26 -16.47 -1.60
C ALA A 301 60.85 -15.06 -1.52
N ALA A 302 60.82 -14.33 -2.63
CA ALA A 302 61.12 -12.91 -2.67
C ALA A 302 59.95 -12.11 -2.08
N GLU A 303 60.24 -11.27 -1.09
CA GLU A 303 59.26 -10.41 -0.44
C GLU A 303 59.42 -8.96 -0.92
N LYS A 304 58.29 -8.32 -1.24
CA LYS A 304 58.25 -6.91 -1.61
C LYS A 304 57.13 -6.20 -0.85
N SER A 305 57.49 -5.12 -0.16
CA SER A 305 56.55 -4.19 0.47
C SER A 305 56.57 -2.86 -0.27
N GLU A 306 55.40 -2.32 -0.58
CA GLU A 306 55.25 -1.03 -1.24
C GLU A 306 54.18 -0.20 -0.54
N VAL A 307 54.45 1.09 -0.34
CA VAL A 307 53.45 2.06 0.10
C VAL A 307 53.55 3.26 -0.82
N GLY A 308 52.40 3.73 -1.32
CA GLY A 308 52.40 4.76 -2.33
C GLY A 308 51.06 5.45 -2.48
N VAL A 309 51.08 6.47 -3.33
CA VAL A 309 49.89 7.18 -3.78
C VAL A 309 49.83 7.04 -5.29
N LYS A 310 48.66 6.66 -5.80
CA LYS A 310 48.39 6.46 -7.22
C LYS A 310 47.42 7.52 -7.70
N ALA A 311 47.82 8.29 -8.70
CA ALA A 311 46.95 9.20 -9.42
C ALA A 311 46.62 8.60 -10.79
N SER A 312 45.34 8.51 -11.14
CA SER A 312 44.86 8.07 -12.44
C SER A 312 43.97 9.15 -13.05
N TRP A 313 44.24 9.54 -14.29
CA TRP A 313 43.45 10.53 -15.01
C TRP A 313 43.32 10.14 -16.47
N ASN A 314 42.08 9.89 -16.90
CA ASN A 314 41.76 9.67 -18.31
C ASN A 314 41.77 11.00 -19.06
N LEU A 315 42.92 11.36 -19.66
CA LEU A 315 43.03 12.57 -20.48
C LEU A 315 42.18 12.50 -21.76
N PHE A 316 42.00 11.28 -22.29
CA PHE A 316 41.15 10.98 -23.42
C PHE A 316 40.61 9.55 -23.32
N ASP A 317 39.30 9.41 -23.29
CA ASP A 317 38.59 8.12 -23.15
C ASP A 317 37.68 7.81 -24.34
N ASN A 318 37.97 8.42 -25.50
CA ASN A 318 37.14 8.32 -26.70
C ASN A 318 35.67 8.77 -26.50
N ASN A 319 35.46 9.85 -25.73
CA ASN A 319 34.16 10.46 -25.40
C ASN A 319 33.24 9.61 -24.51
N VAL A 320 33.75 8.61 -23.80
CA VAL A 320 32.94 7.78 -22.88
C VAL A 320 32.36 8.63 -21.75
N THR A 321 33.17 9.42 -21.06
CA THR A 321 32.73 10.31 -19.99
C THR A 321 31.72 11.33 -20.50
N LYS A 322 31.96 11.89 -21.69
CA LYS A 322 31.01 12.82 -22.32
C LYS A 322 29.65 12.16 -22.57
N ALA A 323 29.63 10.92 -23.07
CA ALA A 323 28.38 10.19 -23.28
C ALA A 323 27.66 9.86 -21.96
N GLN A 324 28.38 9.45 -20.92
CA GLN A 324 27.82 9.19 -19.59
C GLN A 324 27.20 10.44 -18.96
N VAL A 325 27.85 11.60 -19.10
CA VAL A 325 27.29 12.89 -18.64
C VAL A 325 26.01 13.22 -19.40
N ARG A 326 26.01 13.09 -20.74
CA ARG A 326 24.79 13.32 -21.54
C ARG A 326 23.66 12.37 -21.19
N GLN A 327 23.97 11.10 -20.90
CA GLN A 327 22.98 10.12 -20.44
C GLN A 327 22.36 10.53 -19.09
N ALA A 328 23.19 10.97 -18.14
CA ALA A 328 22.71 11.45 -16.84
C ALA A 328 21.90 12.74 -16.95
N GLU A 329 22.28 13.67 -17.84
CA GLU A 329 21.50 14.89 -18.14
C GLU A 329 20.12 14.55 -18.71
N ALA A 330 20.03 13.58 -19.63
CA ALA A 330 18.75 13.10 -20.14
C ALA A 330 17.90 12.44 -19.05
N ALA A 331 18.52 11.71 -18.13
CA ALA A 331 17.82 11.13 -16.97
C ALA A 331 17.29 12.20 -16.00
N LEU A 332 18.04 13.30 -15.81
CA LEU A 332 17.58 14.47 -15.04
C LEU A 332 16.39 15.15 -15.71
N ALA A 333 16.45 15.39 -17.03
CA ALA A 333 15.33 15.95 -17.77
C ALA A 333 14.07 15.06 -17.63
N LYS A 334 14.23 13.73 -17.75
CA LYS A 334 13.15 12.77 -17.50
C LYS A 334 12.58 12.89 -16.08
N ALA A 335 13.42 13.04 -15.06
CA ALA A 335 12.96 13.21 -13.68
C ALA A 335 12.18 14.52 -13.47
N GLN A 336 12.55 15.60 -14.17
CA GLN A 336 11.83 16.88 -14.14
C GLN A 336 10.44 16.77 -14.76
N GLU A 337 10.33 16.15 -15.94
CA GLU A 337 9.04 15.89 -16.59
C GLU A 337 8.17 14.96 -15.73
N ASN A 338 8.77 13.92 -15.12
CA ASN A 338 8.05 13.04 -14.22
C ASN A 338 7.50 13.77 -12.99
N ALA A 339 8.22 14.74 -12.43
CA ALA A 339 7.70 15.52 -11.31
C ALA A 339 6.53 16.42 -11.71
N GLN A 340 6.56 17.00 -12.91
CA GLN A 340 5.40 17.74 -13.45
C GLN A 340 4.20 16.81 -13.65
N TYR A 341 4.42 15.65 -14.27
CA TYR A 341 3.39 14.63 -14.47
C TYR A 341 2.76 14.17 -13.15
N VAL A 342 3.58 13.93 -12.11
CA VAL A 342 3.08 13.57 -10.77
C VAL A 342 2.26 14.72 -10.17
N ASN A 343 2.73 15.96 -10.24
CA ASN A 343 1.99 17.12 -9.71
C ASN A 343 0.63 17.31 -10.40
N GLU A 344 0.58 17.20 -11.73
CA GLU A 344 -0.67 17.25 -12.50
C GLU A 344 -1.60 16.09 -12.14
N GLY A 345 -1.04 14.89 -11.95
CA GLY A 345 -1.77 13.71 -11.48
C GLY A 345 -2.39 13.91 -10.10
N ILE A 346 -1.66 14.52 -9.16
CA ILE A 346 -2.17 14.88 -7.84
C ILE A 346 -3.34 15.85 -7.97
N GLN A 347 -3.20 16.91 -8.77
CA GLN A 347 -4.26 17.89 -8.95
C GLN A 347 -5.54 17.25 -9.50
N LEU A 348 -5.38 16.35 -10.48
CA LEU A 348 -6.47 15.60 -11.07
C LEU A 348 -7.13 14.66 -10.04
N GLU A 349 -6.36 13.94 -9.24
CA GLU A 349 -6.87 13.02 -8.21
C GLU A 349 -7.70 13.77 -7.16
N VAL A 350 -7.19 14.90 -6.66
CA VAL A 350 -7.91 15.75 -5.68
C VAL A 350 -9.21 16.29 -6.27
N HIS A 351 -9.15 16.81 -7.50
CA HIS A 351 -10.33 17.34 -8.17
C HIS A 351 -11.39 16.25 -8.37
N GLN A 352 -11.00 15.07 -8.85
CA GLN A 352 -11.92 13.94 -9.02
C GLN A 352 -12.52 13.48 -7.70
N ALA A 353 -11.71 13.33 -6.65
CA ALA A 353 -12.17 12.91 -5.32
C ALA A 353 -13.17 13.92 -4.74
N TYR A 354 -12.91 15.22 -4.89
CA TYR A 354 -13.80 16.28 -4.43
C TYR A 354 -15.14 16.30 -5.17
N LEU A 355 -15.13 16.17 -6.51
CA LEU A 355 -16.37 16.10 -7.30
C LEU A 355 -17.18 14.83 -6.99
N ASN A 356 -16.51 13.71 -6.78
CA ASN A 356 -17.16 12.46 -6.36
C ASN A 356 -17.85 12.61 -5.00
N LEU A 357 -17.18 13.25 -4.03
CA LEU A 357 -17.75 13.55 -2.72
C LEU A 357 -19.00 14.42 -2.83
N LEU A 358 -18.95 15.52 -3.59
CA LEU A 358 -20.10 16.40 -3.81
C LEU A 358 -21.26 15.68 -4.52
N SER A 359 -20.96 14.80 -5.47
CA SER A 359 -21.98 14.00 -6.15
C SER A 359 -22.63 13.00 -5.19
N ALA A 360 -21.83 12.29 -4.39
CA ALA A 360 -22.32 11.33 -3.41
C ALA A 360 -23.20 12.01 -2.35
N GLU A 361 -22.83 13.20 -1.90
CA GLU A 361 -23.62 14.01 -0.98
C GLU A 361 -25.03 14.33 -1.53
N LYS A 362 -25.11 14.80 -2.78
CA LYS A 362 -26.40 15.07 -3.44
C LYS A 362 -27.22 13.80 -3.63
N ASN A 363 -26.57 12.69 -3.97
CA ASN A 363 -27.23 11.40 -4.16
C ASN A 363 -27.88 10.89 -2.86
N ILE A 364 -27.29 11.12 -1.68
CA ILE A 364 -27.90 10.78 -0.39
C ILE A 364 -29.27 11.48 -0.24
N GLN A 365 -29.33 12.78 -0.56
CA GLN A 365 -30.58 13.55 -0.45
C GLN A 365 -31.64 13.02 -1.42
N THR A 366 -31.28 12.80 -2.69
CA THR A 366 -32.22 12.31 -3.71
C THR A 366 -32.72 10.90 -3.39
N THR A 367 -31.83 9.99 -3.00
CA THR A 367 -32.21 8.60 -2.68
C THR A 367 -33.02 8.51 -1.38
N SER A 368 -32.78 9.37 -0.39
CA SER A 368 -33.61 9.44 0.82
C SER A 368 -35.07 9.82 0.49
N VAL A 369 -35.27 10.81 -0.38
CA VAL A 369 -36.62 11.19 -0.85
C VAL A 369 -37.29 10.03 -1.59
N ALA A 370 -36.54 9.32 -2.45
CA ALA A 370 -37.06 8.15 -3.17
C ALA A 370 -37.49 7.02 -2.23
N VAL A 371 -36.74 6.75 -1.15
CA VAL A 371 -37.13 5.77 -0.12
C VAL A 371 -38.45 6.16 0.54
N ASN A 372 -38.60 7.43 0.93
CA ASN A 372 -39.83 7.90 1.58
C ASN A 372 -41.04 7.76 0.65
N GLN A 373 -40.90 8.13 -0.63
CA GLN A 373 -41.97 8.01 -1.63
C GLN A 373 -42.32 6.56 -1.95
N ALA A 374 -41.33 5.70 -2.15
CA ALA A 374 -41.56 4.28 -2.42
C ALA A 374 -42.17 3.55 -1.21
N SER A 375 -41.84 3.98 0.01
CA SER A 375 -42.41 3.42 1.23
C SER A 375 -43.90 3.77 1.36
N GLU A 376 -44.26 5.01 1.04
CA GLU A 376 -45.67 5.44 1.01
C GLU A 376 -46.45 4.73 -0.10
N ASP A 377 -45.87 4.62 -1.31
CA ASP A 377 -46.49 3.91 -2.44
C ASP A 377 -46.75 2.43 -2.13
N TYR A 378 -45.77 1.74 -1.52
CA TYR A 378 -45.94 0.36 -1.05
C TYR A 378 -47.08 0.24 -0.03
N THR A 379 -47.18 1.17 0.91
CA THR A 379 -48.25 1.20 1.90
C THR A 379 -49.62 1.39 1.24
N ILE A 380 -49.73 2.32 0.29
CA ILE A 380 -50.96 2.57 -0.46
C ILE A 380 -51.35 1.34 -1.30
N ALA A 381 -50.40 0.73 -2.00
CA ALA A 381 -50.62 -0.47 -2.80
C ALA A 381 -51.15 -1.63 -1.94
N GLN A 382 -50.53 -1.87 -0.79
CA GLN A 382 -50.94 -2.91 0.17
C GLN A 382 -52.38 -2.68 0.67
N VAL A 383 -52.73 -1.44 1.02
CA VAL A 383 -54.08 -1.08 1.47
C VAL A 383 -55.11 -1.27 0.34
N ARG A 384 -54.81 -0.80 -0.87
CA ARG A 384 -55.70 -0.95 -2.04
C ARG A 384 -55.93 -2.41 -2.40
N TYR A 385 -54.87 -3.22 -2.39
CA TYR A 385 -54.97 -4.66 -2.63
C TYR A 385 -55.85 -5.33 -1.57
N THR A 386 -55.63 -5.01 -0.29
CA THR A 386 -56.43 -5.56 0.82
C THR A 386 -57.91 -5.20 0.67
N ALA A 387 -58.21 -3.95 0.32
CA ALA A 387 -59.56 -3.45 0.04
C ALA A 387 -60.19 -3.98 -1.27
N GLY A 388 -59.44 -4.71 -2.11
CA GLY A 388 -59.93 -5.30 -3.36
C GLY A 388 -60.03 -4.32 -4.53
N VAL A 389 -59.42 -3.13 -4.42
CA VAL A 389 -59.39 -2.09 -5.46
C VAL A 389 -58.01 -1.92 -6.11
N GLY A 390 -57.05 -2.75 -5.71
CA GLY A 390 -55.70 -2.86 -6.28
C GLY A 390 -55.39 -4.29 -6.71
N THR A 391 -54.38 -4.47 -7.55
CA THR A 391 -53.98 -5.77 -8.09
C THR A 391 -52.81 -6.38 -7.31
N ASN A 392 -52.59 -7.69 -7.45
CA ASN A 392 -51.41 -8.36 -6.89
C ASN A 392 -50.11 -7.75 -7.44
N ILE A 393 -50.13 -7.38 -8.73
CA ILE A 393 -49.01 -6.78 -9.45
C ILE A 393 -48.63 -5.43 -8.83
N ASP A 394 -49.63 -4.59 -8.49
CA ASP A 394 -49.38 -3.27 -7.90
C ASP A 394 -48.54 -3.37 -6.61
N VAL A 395 -48.82 -4.35 -5.75
CA VAL A 395 -48.07 -4.56 -4.49
C VAL A 395 -46.66 -5.06 -4.76
N MET A 396 -46.50 -5.96 -5.72
CA MET A 396 -45.20 -6.55 -6.07
C MET A 396 -44.29 -5.50 -6.71
N ASP A 397 -44.81 -4.72 -7.65
CA ASP A 397 -44.08 -3.62 -8.29
C ASP A 397 -43.65 -2.57 -7.26
N ALA A 398 -44.53 -2.21 -6.31
CA ALA A 398 -44.20 -1.27 -5.24
C ALA A 398 -43.15 -1.84 -4.26
N ALA A 399 -43.19 -3.14 -3.96
CA ALA A 399 -42.19 -3.80 -3.12
C ALA A 399 -40.79 -3.80 -3.77
N VAL A 400 -40.73 -4.07 -5.08
CA VAL A 400 -39.50 -4.00 -5.88
C VAL A 400 -38.97 -2.55 -5.92
N ALA A 401 -39.85 -1.56 -6.12
CA ALA A 401 -39.48 -0.15 -6.12
C ALA A 401 -38.91 0.30 -4.75
N LEU A 402 -39.54 -0.11 -3.64
CA LEU A 402 -39.07 0.19 -2.29
C LEU A 402 -37.72 -0.45 -1.99
N THR A 403 -37.55 -1.74 -2.33
CA THR A 403 -36.29 -2.48 -2.15
C THR A 403 -35.16 -1.83 -2.94
N THR A 404 -35.44 -1.43 -4.19
CA THR A 404 -34.48 -0.72 -5.06
C THR A 404 -34.11 0.64 -4.47
N ALA A 405 -35.09 1.42 -4.01
CA ALA A 405 -34.85 2.73 -3.40
C ALA A 405 -33.98 2.62 -2.13
N LYS A 406 -34.27 1.65 -1.25
CA LYS A 406 -33.47 1.39 -0.03
C LYS A 406 -32.05 0.96 -0.36
N THR A 407 -31.88 0.08 -1.34
CA THR A 407 -30.57 -0.35 -1.82
C THR A 407 -29.76 0.84 -2.33
N ASN A 408 -30.36 1.71 -3.15
CA ASN A 408 -29.72 2.92 -3.67
C ASN A 408 -29.33 3.91 -2.56
N TYR A 409 -30.16 4.04 -1.53
CA TYR A 409 -29.85 4.90 -0.37
C TYR A 409 -28.66 4.37 0.43
N VAL A 410 -28.62 3.06 0.70
CA VAL A 410 -27.49 2.41 1.36
C VAL A 410 -26.20 2.57 0.54
N GLN A 411 -26.28 2.40 -0.78
CA GLN A 411 -25.15 2.65 -1.69
C GLN A 411 -24.68 4.12 -1.64
N ALA A 412 -25.59 5.09 -1.66
CA ALA A 412 -25.24 6.50 -1.60
C ALA A 412 -24.51 6.87 -0.30
N LEU A 413 -24.94 6.31 0.84
CA LEU A 413 -24.26 6.50 2.13
C LEU A 413 -22.85 5.89 2.14
N TYR A 414 -22.68 4.69 1.57
CA TYR A 414 -21.36 4.06 1.42
C TYR A 414 -20.45 4.88 0.50
N ASP A 415 -20.93 5.28 -0.68
CA ASP A 415 -20.17 6.05 -1.67
C ASP A 415 -19.68 7.38 -1.09
N TYR A 416 -20.51 8.04 -0.27
CA TYR A 416 -20.12 9.28 0.40
C TYR A 416 -18.98 9.07 1.40
N ASN A 417 -19.10 8.07 2.26
CA ASN A 417 -18.09 7.77 3.29
C ASN A 417 -16.76 7.31 2.67
N VAL A 418 -16.81 6.52 1.60
CA VAL A 418 -15.61 6.13 0.83
C VAL A 418 -15.02 7.31 0.06
N SER A 419 -15.85 8.17 -0.56
CA SER A 419 -15.37 9.36 -1.27
C SER A 419 -14.70 10.35 -0.33
N LYS A 420 -15.19 10.47 0.92
CA LYS A 420 -14.53 11.26 1.96
C LYS A 420 -13.14 10.71 2.27
N ALA A 421 -13.04 9.40 2.56
CA ALA A 421 -11.75 8.76 2.80
C ALA A 421 -10.80 8.86 1.58
N GLN A 422 -11.35 8.83 0.36
CA GLN A 422 -10.59 9.02 -0.87
C GLN A 422 -10.04 10.45 -0.98
N LEU A 423 -10.82 11.46 -0.63
CA LEU A 423 -10.37 12.85 -0.60
C LEU A 423 -9.28 13.05 0.47
N ASP A 424 -9.44 12.47 1.65
CA ASP A 424 -8.45 12.53 2.73
C ASP A 424 -7.08 11.96 2.29
N LYS A 425 -7.11 10.80 1.62
CA LYS A 425 -5.94 10.21 0.99
C LYS A 425 -5.39 11.10 -0.14
N ALA A 426 -6.27 11.64 -0.99
CA ALA A 426 -5.85 12.47 -2.11
C ALA A 426 -5.15 13.77 -1.66
N MET A 427 -5.50 14.31 -0.49
CA MET A 427 -4.82 15.44 0.14
C MET A 427 -3.51 15.07 0.85
N GLY A 428 -3.19 13.78 0.97
CA GLY A 428 -2.00 13.32 1.67
C GLY A 428 -2.04 13.57 3.18
N LEU A 429 -3.23 13.60 3.79
CA LEU A 429 -3.34 13.81 5.24
C LEU A 429 -2.61 12.69 6.01
N PRO A 430 -1.83 13.02 7.06
CA PRO A 430 -1.13 12.03 7.84
C PRO A 430 -2.06 10.97 8.41
N VAL A 431 -1.53 9.76 8.54
CA VAL A 431 -2.26 8.59 9.00
C VAL A 431 -2.90 8.79 10.39
N ASP A 432 -2.29 9.63 11.24
CA ASP A 432 -2.69 9.89 12.63
C ASP A 432 -3.65 11.09 12.81
N LEU A 433 -4.07 11.77 11.73
CA LEU A 433 -4.92 12.97 11.81
C LEU A 433 -6.29 12.74 11.15
N ASP A 434 -7.35 13.11 11.88
CA ASP A 434 -8.69 13.31 11.32
C ASP A 434 -8.82 14.76 10.80
N VAL A 435 -9.62 14.94 9.74
CA VAL A 435 -9.90 16.23 9.09
C VAL A 435 -10.48 17.24 10.09
N GLN A 436 -11.26 16.79 11.08
CA GLN A 436 -11.78 17.68 12.13
C GLN A 436 -10.66 18.28 13.00
N ALA A 437 -9.53 17.58 13.17
CA ALA A 437 -8.37 18.11 13.88
C ALA A 437 -7.56 19.11 13.04
N VAL A 438 -7.65 19.04 11.71
CA VAL A 438 -7.05 20.01 10.78
C VAL A 438 -7.91 21.27 10.69
N ALA A 439 -9.23 21.14 10.57
CA ALA A 439 -10.17 22.26 10.59
C ALA A 439 -10.10 23.07 11.90
N ALA A 440 -9.82 22.41 13.04
CA ALA A 440 -9.64 23.07 14.34
C ALA A 440 -8.33 23.87 14.46
N LYS A 441 -7.34 23.66 13.57
CA LYS A 441 -6.08 24.41 13.56
C LYS A 441 -6.09 25.64 12.64
N THR A 442 -7.15 25.82 11.86
CA THR A 442 -7.29 26.92 10.89
C THR A 442 -8.23 28.03 11.36
N TYR A 443 -8.63 28.03 12.64
CA TYR A 443 -9.39 29.12 13.29
C TYR A 443 -8.61 29.84 14.38
#